data_AF-A0AAV8ZHW3-F1
#
_entry.id   AF-A0AAV8ZHW3-F1
#
_cell.length_a   1.000
_cell.length_b   1.000
_cell.length_c   1.000
_cell.angle_alpha   90.00
_cell.angle_beta   90.00
_cell.angle_gamma   90.00
#
_symmetry.space_group_name_H-M   'P 1'
#
loop_
_entity.id
_entity.type
_entity.pdbx_description
1 polymer ?
#
loop_
_entity_poly.entity_id
_entity_poly.type
_entity_poly.pdbx_seq_one_letter_code
_entity_poly.pdbx_strand_id
1 'polypeptide(L)'
;TSSKGDPVDENTVLITSSSSIKYFQIPTSDDPILTWMEVRKGKFPNVTNDTSGMKNVTVGEPVTLLVFFKDPTGLYNIRIPDCWAFERTNILLSKYKLHLNGEKKRKKILSEWRKGTVGDEEKFLYATFASFKFPDKDQVFVACDVEVRIE
;
A
#
# COMPACT_ATOMS: atom_id res chain seq x y z
N THR A 1 31.21 -21.61 14.45
CA THR A 1 30.29 -22.48 13.69
C THR A 1 29.31 -21.59 12.96
N SER A 2 29.31 -21.69 11.63
CA SER A 2 28.53 -20.85 10.70
C SER A 2 27.03 -21.06 10.91
N SER A 3 26.29 -19.99 11.21
CA SER A 3 24.84 -19.97 11.11
C SER A 3 24.46 -20.00 9.64
N LYS A 4 24.04 -21.17 9.16
CA LYS A 4 23.48 -21.39 7.84
C LYS A 4 22.23 -20.51 7.71
N GLY A 5 22.35 -19.39 6.98
CA GLY A 5 21.21 -18.56 6.63
C GLY A 5 20.24 -19.39 5.78
N ASP A 6 18.95 -19.30 6.10
CA ASP A 6 17.90 -19.97 5.35
C ASP A 6 18.00 -19.61 3.86
N PRO A 7 17.77 -20.58 2.93
CA PRO A 7 17.80 -20.30 1.51
C PRO A 7 16.71 -19.29 1.17
N VAL A 8 17.12 -18.14 0.65
CA VAL A 8 16.21 -17.12 0.10
C VAL A 8 15.61 -17.70 -1.18
N ASP A 9 14.30 -17.97 -1.17
CA ASP A 9 13.55 -18.45 -2.34
C ASP A 9 13.52 -17.36 -3.42
N GLU A 10 14.07 -17.66 -4.60
CA GLU A 10 14.17 -16.73 -5.74
C GLU A 10 12.81 -16.15 -6.18
N ASN A 11 11.72 -16.86 -5.88
CA ASN A 11 10.35 -16.47 -6.20
C ASN A 11 9.68 -15.62 -5.10
N THR A 12 10.41 -15.23 -4.08
CA THR A 12 9.89 -14.36 -3.02
C THR A 12 10.28 -12.90 -3.21
N VAL A 13 9.41 -12.00 -2.75
CA VAL A 13 9.63 -10.55 -2.79
C VAL A 13 9.27 -9.93 -1.44
N LEU A 14 10.05 -8.94 -1.02
CA LEU A 14 9.72 -8.02 0.06
C LEU A 14 8.89 -6.87 -0.50
N ILE A 15 7.67 -6.70 -0.01
CA ILE A 15 6.84 -5.54 -0.39
C ILE A 15 6.67 -4.64 0.83
N THR A 16 6.96 -3.35 0.65
CA THR A 16 6.85 -2.36 1.72
C THR A 16 6.20 -1.07 1.21
N SER A 17 5.49 -0.37 2.09
CA SER A 17 5.05 0.99 1.80
C SER A 17 6.26 1.93 1.82
N SER A 18 6.40 2.80 0.82
CA SER A 18 7.46 3.80 0.86
C SER A 18 7.19 4.75 2.03
N SER A 19 8.15 4.83 2.93
CA SER A 19 8.09 5.58 4.20
C SER A 19 7.92 7.10 4.07
N SER A 20 7.77 7.62 2.85
CA SER A 20 7.54 9.05 2.58
C SER A 20 6.18 9.55 3.05
N ILE A 21 5.22 8.65 3.33
CA ILE A 21 3.93 9.01 3.92
C ILE A 21 3.65 8.08 5.09
N LYS A 22 4.23 8.37 6.25
CA LYS A 22 3.83 7.73 7.52
C LYS A 22 2.62 8.41 8.14
N TYR A 23 2.50 9.71 7.90
CA TYR A 23 1.50 10.58 8.49
C TYR A 23 1.60 11.93 7.77
N PHE A 24 0.49 12.50 7.32
CA PHE A 24 0.44 13.92 6.98
C PHE A 24 -0.84 14.51 7.53
N GLN A 25 -0.73 15.70 8.13
CA GLN A 25 -1.84 16.44 8.69
C GLN A 25 -2.35 17.40 7.63
N ILE A 26 -3.65 17.33 7.34
CA ILE A 26 -4.31 18.38 6.58
C ILE A 26 -4.93 19.34 7.60
N PRO A 27 -4.51 20.62 7.65
CA PRO A 27 -5.14 21.58 8.53
C PRO A 27 -6.61 21.74 8.13
N THR A 28 -7.52 21.36 9.02
CA THR A 28 -8.94 21.77 8.96
C THR A 28 -9.17 22.86 10.00
N SER A 29 -10.41 23.37 10.14
CA SER A 29 -10.70 24.47 11.07
C SER A 29 -10.36 24.13 12.52
N ASP A 30 -10.48 22.85 12.92
CA ASP A 30 -10.44 22.48 14.34
C ASP A 30 -9.55 21.25 14.64
N ASP A 31 -9.44 20.24 13.74
CA ASP A 31 -8.61 19.03 13.95
C ASP A 31 -8.01 18.45 12.64
N PRO A 32 -6.76 17.96 12.62
CA PRO A 32 -6.14 17.45 11.40
C PRO A 32 -6.72 16.08 11.00
N ILE A 33 -6.84 15.86 9.69
CA ILE A 33 -7.09 14.53 9.12
C ILE A 33 -5.80 13.74 9.13
N LEU A 34 -5.85 12.50 9.64
CA LEU A 34 -4.70 11.60 9.72
C LEU A 34 -4.82 10.54 8.64
N THR A 35 -3.74 10.22 7.94
CA THR A 35 -3.72 9.19 6.91
C THR A 35 -2.40 8.43 6.89
N TRP A 36 -2.50 7.11 6.73
CA TRP A 36 -1.36 6.21 6.62
C TRP A 36 -1.71 5.00 5.74
N MET A 37 -0.69 4.28 5.29
CA MET A 37 -0.86 3.11 4.42
C MET A 37 -0.13 1.90 4.98
N GLU A 38 -0.82 0.76 4.92
CA GLU A 38 -0.28 -0.55 5.22
C GLU A 38 -0.35 -1.48 4.00
N VAL A 39 0.58 -2.43 3.94
CA VAL A 39 0.61 -3.48 2.93
C VAL A 39 0.61 -4.83 3.65
N ARG A 40 -0.38 -5.67 3.37
CA ARG A 40 -0.55 -6.97 4.05
C ARG A 40 -0.68 -8.13 3.06
N LYS A 41 -0.20 -9.31 3.45
CA LYS A 41 -0.34 -10.55 2.66
C LYS A 41 -1.78 -11.01 2.71
N GLY A 42 -2.32 -11.50 1.59
CA GLY A 42 -3.67 -12.06 1.52
C GLY A 42 -4.69 -11.13 0.87
N LYS A 43 -5.95 -11.56 0.92
CA LYS A 43 -7.12 -10.77 0.48
C LYS A 43 -7.92 -10.37 1.70
N PHE A 44 -8.18 -9.08 1.89
CA PHE A 44 -9.04 -8.62 2.98
C PHE A 44 -10.42 -9.32 2.96
N PRO A 45 -10.98 -9.76 4.11
CA PRO A 45 -10.50 -9.55 5.49
C PRO A 45 -9.42 -10.53 5.97
N ASN A 46 -9.08 -11.56 5.18
CA ASN A 46 -8.12 -12.60 5.55
C ASN A 46 -6.69 -12.19 5.17
N VAL A 47 -6.14 -11.24 5.93
CA VAL A 47 -4.78 -10.72 5.73
C VAL A 47 -3.88 -11.00 6.93
N THR A 48 -2.56 -10.98 6.73
CA THR A 48 -1.59 -11.07 7.82
C THR A 48 -1.68 -9.86 8.76
N ASN A 49 -1.34 -10.05 10.03
CA ASN A 49 -1.28 -8.97 11.03
C ASN A 49 0.05 -8.19 11.02
N ASP A 50 0.98 -8.52 10.12
CA ASP A 50 2.25 -7.78 10.00
C ASP A 50 2.02 -6.42 9.32
N THR A 51 2.40 -5.35 10.03
CA THR A 51 2.25 -3.95 9.60
C THR A 51 3.57 -3.31 9.18
N SER A 52 4.73 -3.97 9.40
CA SER A 52 6.06 -3.39 9.23
C SER A 52 6.73 -3.72 7.89
N GLY A 53 5.93 -4.10 6.89
CA GLY A 53 6.41 -4.59 5.60
C GLY A 53 6.45 -6.11 5.55
N MET A 54 6.21 -6.67 4.38
CA MET A 54 5.86 -8.08 4.23
C MET A 54 7.02 -8.86 3.63
N LYS A 55 7.58 -9.80 4.40
CA LYS A 55 8.65 -10.71 3.96
C LYS A 55 8.07 -11.98 3.34
N ASN A 56 8.86 -12.66 2.50
CA ASN A 56 8.55 -13.99 1.96
C ASN A 56 7.21 -14.09 1.22
N VAL A 57 6.95 -13.13 0.33
CA VAL A 57 5.75 -13.12 -0.53
C VAL A 57 6.07 -13.85 -1.81
N THR A 58 5.45 -14.98 -2.06
CA THR A 58 5.63 -15.69 -3.33
C THR A 58 4.96 -14.88 -4.44
N VAL A 59 5.63 -14.72 -5.57
CA VAL A 59 5.07 -14.04 -6.76
C VAL A 59 3.73 -14.67 -7.16
N GLY A 60 2.74 -13.83 -7.45
CA GLY A 60 1.37 -14.23 -7.78
C GLY A 60 0.43 -14.33 -6.56
N GLU A 61 0.96 -14.38 -5.33
CA GLU A 61 0.12 -14.35 -4.12
C GLU A 61 -0.63 -13.02 -3.99
N PRO A 62 -1.85 -13.04 -3.43
CA PRO A 62 -2.60 -11.81 -3.21
C PRO A 62 -1.93 -10.93 -2.15
N VAL A 63 -1.91 -9.62 -2.43
CA VAL A 63 -1.43 -8.57 -1.55
C VAL A 63 -2.49 -7.50 -1.46
N THR A 64 -2.80 -7.07 -0.24
CA THR A 64 -3.79 -6.03 0.02
C THR A 64 -3.09 -4.74 0.46
N LEU A 65 -3.44 -3.64 -0.20
CA LEU A 65 -3.16 -2.28 0.25
C LEU A 65 -4.31 -1.82 1.13
N LEU A 66 -4.00 -1.26 2.30
CA LEU A 66 -4.96 -0.60 3.17
C LEU A 66 -4.50 0.85 3.37
N VAL A 67 -5.36 1.80 2.99
CA VAL A 67 -5.13 3.23 3.22
C VAL A 67 -6.14 3.67 4.27
N PHE A 68 -5.64 3.91 5.46
CA PHE A 68 -6.44 4.35 6.59
C PHE A 68 -6.55 5.86 6.60
N PHE A 69 -7.68 6.35 7.10
CA PHE A 69 -7.86 7.73 7.47
C PHE A 69 -8.71 7.89 8.72
N LYS A 70 -8.34 8.88 9.52
CA LYS A 70 -9.09 9.32 10.69
C LYS A 70 -9.44 10.79 10.52
N ASP A 71 -10.73 11.09 10.54
CA ASP A 71 -11.28 12.43 10.47
C ASP A 71 -12.22 12.65 11.66
N PRO A 72 -11.79 13.41 12.69
CA PRO A 72 -12.61 13.70 13.86
C PRO A 72 -13.90 14.47 13.54
N THR A 73 -13.93 15.22 12.44
CA THR A 73 -15.07 16.05 12.05
C THR A 73 -16.16 15.25 11.33
N GLY A 74 -15.79 14.12 10.71
CA GLY A 74 -16.65 13.30 9.87
C GLY A 74 -17.08 13.96 8.55
N LEU A 75 -16.54 15.14 8.21
CA LEU A 75 -16.90 15.93 7.03
C LEU A 75 -16.15 15.49 5.77
N TYR A 76 -15.08 14.72 5.93
CA TYR A 76 -14.15 14.40 4.86
C TYR A 76 -14.17 12.92 4.50
N ASN A 77 -13.95 12.67 3.21
CA ASN A 77 -13.69 11.36 2.65
C ASN A 77 -12.37 11.39 1.88
N ILE A 78 -11.80 10.21 1.61
CA ILE A 78 -10.58 10.09 0.82
C ILE A 78 -10.84 9.33 -0.49
N ARG A 79 -9.99 9.59 -1.48
CA ARG A 79 -9.91 8.86 -2.74
C ARG A 79 -8.44 8.56 -3.06
N ILE A 80 -8.20 7.42 -3.70
CA ILE A 80 -6.86 7.01 -4.15
C ILE A 80 -6.79 7.07 -5.68
N PRO A 81 -6.41 8.22 -6.26
CA PRO A 81 -6.38 8.39 -7.71
C PRO A 81 -5.30 7.57 -8.40
N ASP A 82 -4.14 7.39 -7.75
CA ASP A 82 -2.97 6.76 -8.35
C ASP A 82 -2.13 6.01 -7.30
N CYS A 83 -1.55 4.88 -7.70
CA CYS A 83 -0.57 4.13 -6.94
C CYS A 83 0.50 3.57 -7.87
N TRP A 84 1.73 3.59 -7.37
CA TRP A 84 2.91 3.15 -8.08
C TRP A 84 3.68 2.14 -7.24
N ALA A 85 4.23 1.15 -7.93
CA ALA A 85 5.26 0.29 -7.40
C ALA A 85 6.60 0.60 -8.07
N PHE A 86 7.69 0.50 -7.33
CA PHE A 86 9.00 0.86 -7.82
C PHE A 86 10.12 0.13 -7.07
N GLU A 87 11.29 0.01 -7.70
CA GLU A 87 12.39 -0.85 -7.19
C GLU A 87 13.24 -0.23 -6.07
N ARG A 88 13.16 1.09 -5.84
CA ARG A 88 13.98 1.81 -4.84
C ARG A 88 13.12 2.73 -4.00
N THR A 89 13.53 3.02 -2.76
CA THR A 89 12.82 3.96 -1.88
C THR A 89 12.46 5.31 -2.52
N ASN A 90 13.29 5.80 -3.45
CA ASN A 90 13.01 7.00 -4.24
C ASN A 90 12.52 6.63 -5.65
N ILE A 91 11.27 6.97 -5.95
CA ILE A 91 10.65 6.73 -7.27
C ILE A 91 11.39 7.45 -8.42
N LEU A 92 11.99 8.63 -8.17
CA LEU A 92 12.73 9.38 -9.19
C LEU A 92 14.05 8.69 -9.59
N LEU A 93 14.60 7.89 -8.68
CA LEU A 93 15.83 7.12 -8.90
C LEU A 93 15.55 5.68 -9.37
N SER A 94 14.28 5.27 -9.41
CA SER A 94 13.88 3.92 -9.77
C SER A 94 13.91 3.72 -11.29
N LYS A 95 14.70 2.75 -11.75
CA LYS A 95 14.71 2.35 -13.18
C LYS A 95 13.39 1.67 -13.56
N TYR A 96 12.93 0.78 -12.69
CA TYR A 96 11.66 0.09 -12.85
C TYR A 96 10.58 0.72 -11.99
N LYS A 97 9.48 1.10 -12.65
CA LYS A 97 8.26 1.59 -12.02
C LYS A 97 7.04 1.04 -12.72
N LEU A 98 6.02 0.68 -11.94
CA LEU A 98 4.78 0.09 -12.41
C LEU A 98 3.61 0.84 -11.79
N HIS A 99 2.83 1.48 -12.63
CA HIS A 99 1.58 2.13 -12.24
C HIS A 99 0.49 1.07 -12.05
N LEU A 100 -0.04 0.96 -10.83
CA LEU A 100 -0.93 -0.09 -10.35
C LEU A 100 -2.43 0.20 -10.59
N ASN A 101 -2.85 1.47 -10.47
CA ASN A 101 -4.20 1.92 -10.79
C ASN A 101 -4.19 3.33 -11.37
N GLY A 102 -4.79 3.50 -12.54
CA GLY A 102 -5.05 4.82 -13.11
C GLY A 102 -6.20 4.75 -14.08
N GLU A 103 -6.99 5.83 -14.15
CA GLU A 103 -8.20 5.90 -14.99
C GLU A 103 -7.93 5.63 -16.47
N LYS A 104 -6.70 5.85 -16.94
CA LYS A 104 -6.31 5.76 -18.36
C LYS A 104 -5.80 4.38 -18.80
N LYS A 105 -5.70 3.38 -17.92
CA LYS A 105 -5.19 2.04 -18.29
C LYS A 105 -6.31 1.02 -18.56
N ARG A 106 -6.16 0.24 -19.65
CA ARG A 106 -7.10 -0.84 -20.05
C ARG A 106 -7.10 -2.06 -19.11
N LYS A 107 -6.02 -2.30 -18.36
CA LYS A 107 -5.94 -3.36 -17.33
C LYS A 107 -5.56 -2.72 -16.00
N LYS A 108 -6.46 -2.76 -15.03
CA LYS A 108 -6.19 -2.37 -13.64
C LYS A 108 -5.44 -3.52 -12.96
N ILE A 109 -4.29 -3.24 -12.36
CA ILE A 109 -3.51 -4.24 -11.60
C ILE A 109 -4.10 -4.38 -10.21
N LEU A 110 -4.52 -3.27 -9.62
CA LEU A 110 -5.34 -3.26 -8.42
C LEU A 110 -6.80 -3.59 -8.74
N SER A 111 -7.44 -4.29 -7.82
CA SER A 111 -8.90 -4.38 -7.75
C SER A 111 -9.53 -2.99 -7.56
N GLU A 112 -10.85 -2.93 -7.67
CA GLU A 112 -11.59 -1.75 -7.23
C GLU A 112 -11.35 -1.47 -5.74
N TRP A 113 -11.25 -0.18 -5.41
CA TRP A 113 -11.16 0.28 -4.04
C TRP A 113 -12.50 0.07 -3.33
N ARG A 114 -12.43 -0.52 -2.14
CA ARG A 114 -13.60 -0.77 -1.29
C ARG A 114 -13.40 -0.08 0.06
N LYS A 115 -14.51 0.32 0.69
CA LYS A 115 -14.52 0.94 2.01
C LYS A 115 -14.58 -0.14 3.10
N GLY A 116 -13.89 0.12 4.20
CA GLY A 116 -14.00 -0.63 5.45
C GLY A 116 -13.90 0.33 6.64
N THR A 117 -14.26 -0.17 7.82
CA THR A 117 -14.21 0.58 9.07
C THR A 117 -13.59 -0.26 10.18
N VAL A 118 -12.88 0.40 11.09
CA VAL A 118 -12.37 -0.18 12.34
C VAL A 118 -12.94 0.66 13.49
N GLY A 119 -13.94 0.12 14.19
CA GLY A 119 -14.72 0.92 15.14
C GLY A 119 -15.51 2.04 14.44
N ASP A 120 -15.75 3.14 15.16
CA ASP A 120 -16.66 4.21 14.72
C ASP A 120 -15.95 5.34 13.96
N GLU A 121 -14.67 5.60 14.26
CA GLU A 121 -13.93 6.78 13.75
C GLU A 121 -12.92 6.44 12.64
N GLU A 122 -12.35 5.24 12.66
CA GLU A 122 -11.31 4.85 11.71
C GLU A 122 -11.94 4.21 10.48
N LYS A 123 -11.72 4.85 9.33
CA LYS A 123 -12.19 4.38 8.03
C LYS A 123 -10.98 4.03 7.19
N PHE A 124 -11.12 3.07 6.28
CA PHE A 124 -10.05 2.75 5.36
C PHE A 124 -10.58 2.37 3.98
N LEU A 125 -9.73 2.59 2.98
CA LEU A 125 -9.90 2.04 1.65
C LEU A 125 -8.96 0.87 1.47
N TYR A 126 -9.43 -0.20 0.83
CA TYR A 126 -8.59 -1.34 0.51
C TYR A 126 -8.74 -1.78 -0.94
N ALA A 127 -7.65 -2.28 -1.49
CA ALA A 127 -7.59 -2.90 -2.81
C ALA A 127 -6.53 -4.02 -2.82
N THR A 128 -6.72 -5.00 -3.69
CA THR A 128 -5.85 -6.17 -3.79
C THR A 128 -5.21 -6.25 -5.17
N PHE A 129 -3.95 -6.70 -5.23
CA PHE A 129 -3.27 -7.08 -6.46
C PHE A 129 -2.52 -8.41 -6.27
N ALA A 130 -2.11 -9.05 -7.36
CA ALA A 130 -1.20 -10.20 -7.31
C ALA A 130 0.24 -9.69 -7.20
N SER A 131 1.02 -10.22 -6.25
CA SER A 131 2.42 -9.86 -6.04
C SER A 131 3.25 -10.10 -7.29
N PHE A 132 4.32 -9.32 -7.45
CA PHE A 132 5.23 -9.40 -8.59
C PHE A 132 6.63 -8.95 -8.16
N LYS A 133 7.58 -9.19 -9.06
CA LYS A 133 8.99 -8.85 -8.89
C LYS A 133 9.44 -8.00 -10.09
N PHE A 134 10.31 -7.02 -9.86
CA PHE A 134 11.03 -6.37 -10.95
C PHE A 134 12.26 -7.21 -11.34
N PRO A 135 12.74 -7.17 -12.60
CA PRO A 135 13.93 -7.91 -13.00
C PRO A 135 15.12 -7.56 -12.08
N ASP A 136 15.77 -8.59 -11.51
CA ASP A 136 16.93 -8.46 -10.62
C ASP A 136 16.68 -7.64 -9.33
N LYS A 137 15.44 -7.64 -8.81
CA LYS A 137 15.06 -6.94 -7.56
C LYS A 137 14.23 -7.81 -6.63
N ASP A 138 14.70 -8.02 -5.41
CA ASP A 138 13.98 -8.78 -4.39
C ASP A 138 13.07 -7.92 -3.51
N GLN A 139 13.01 -6.61 -3.79
CA GLN A 139 12.21 -5.65 -3.04
C GLN A 139 11.40 -4.75 -3.96
N VAL A 140 10.15 -4.53 -3.57
CA VAL A 140 9.21 -3.61 -4.21
C VAL A 140 8.70 -2.62 -3.18
N PHE A 141 8.76 -1.34 -3.51
CA PHE A 141 8.16 -0.27 -2.74
C PHE A 141 6.85 0.14 -3.40
N VAL A 142 5.83 0.43 -2.60
CA VAL A 142 4.53 0.93 -3.07
C VAL A 142 4.25 2.30 -2.47
N ALA A 143 3.77 3.24 -3.29
CA ALA A 143 3.24 4.52 -2.86
C ALA A 143 1.89 4.77 -3.53
N CYS A 144 1.00 5.50 -2.85
CA CYS A 144 -0.28 5.93 -3.36
C CYS A 144 -0.47 7.42 -3.09
N ASP A 145 -1.06 8.12 -4.04
CA ASP A 145 -1.56 9.47 -3.84
C ASP A 145 -2.88 9.39 -3.07
N VAL A 146 -3.05 10.28 -2.10
CA VAL A 146 -4.28 10.37 -1.30
C VAL A 146 -4.90 11.74 -1.53
N GLU A 147 -6.12 11.75 -2.06
CA GLU A 147 -6.92 12.95 -2.26
C GLU A 147 -8.00 13.02 -1.19
N VAL A 148 -8.13 14.17 -0.53
CA VAL A 148 -9.16 14.41 0.48
C VAL A 148 -10.24 15.31 -0.09
N ARG A 149 -11.50 14.95 0.15
CA ARG A 149 -12.70 15.63 -0.37
C ARG A 149 -13.71 15.85 0.74
N ILE A 150 -14.47 16.93 0.64
CA ILE A 150 -15.65 17.16 1.48
C ILE A 150 -16.78 16.27 0.93
N GLU A 151 -17.50 15.60 1.82
CA GLU A 151 -18.69 14.80 1.49
C GLU A 151 -19.95 15.66 1.34
#